data_AF-G8SKI8-F1
#
_entry.id   AF-G8SKI8-F1
#
_cell.length_a   1.000
_cell.length_b   1.000
_cell.length_c   1.000
_cell.angle_alpha   90.00
_cell.angle_beta   90.00
_cell.angle_gamma   90.00
#
_symmetry.space_group_name_H-M   'P 1'
#
loop_
_entity.id
_entity.type
_entity.pdbx_description
1 polymer ?
#
loop_
_entity_poly.entity_id
_entity_poly.type
_entity_poly.pdbx_seq_one_letter_code
_entity_poly.pdbx_strand_id
1 'polypeptide(L)'
;MVRDELVRLREDAEAEAATLAGDLDALFAASRDSNADDEHDPEGATIGFERAQLTALLTAARQRIAEVDDALARVDAGGYGVCEGCGRPIAAERLAVRPFARHCISCA
;
A
#
# COMPACT_ATOMS: atom_id res chain seq x y z
N MET A 1 9.83 5.25 -19.61
CA MET A 1 8.43 5.51 -20.01
C MET A 1 7.54 5.34 -18.79
N VAL A 2 6.29 5.84 -18.81
CA VAL A 2 5.39 5.76 -17.63
C VAL A 2 5.17 4.33 -17.13
N ARG A 3 5.15 3.36 -18.04
CA ARG A 3 5.07 1.93 -17.70
C ARG A 3 6.25 1.47 -16.84
N ASP A 4 7.48 1.86 -17.19
CA ASP A 4 8.69 1.48 -16.44
C ASP A 4 8.67 2.06 -15.03
N GLU A 5 8.15 3.28 -14.89
CA GLU A 5 7.97 3.93 -13.58
C GLU A 5 6.93 3.21 -12.73
N LEU A 6 5.78 2.84 -13.31
CA LEU A 6 4.76 2.05 -12.62
C LEU A 6 5.29 0.66 -12.22
N VAL A 7 6.07 -0.01 -13.06
CA VAL A 7 6.69 -1.30 -12.71
C VAL A 7 7.63 -1.16 -11.51
N ARG A 8 8.49 -0.13 -11.48
CA ARG A 8 9.36 0.12 -10.33
C ARG A 8 8.57 0.39 -9.06
N LEU A 9 7.53 1.23 -9.14
CA LEU A 9 6.65 1.51 -7.99
C LEU A 9 5.97 0.25 -7.46
N ARG A 10 5.63 -0.69 -8.35
CA ARG A 10 5.05 -1.98 -7.98
C ARG A 10 6.08 -2.84 -7.23
N GLU A 11 7.29 -2.97 -7.78
CA GLU A 11 8.39 -3.73 -7.16
C GLU A 11 8.75 -3.18 -5.78
N ASP A 12 8.84 -1.85 -5.64
CA ASP A 12 9.10 -1.17 -4.37
C ASP A 12 7.99 -1.44 -3.35
N ALA A 13 6.72 -1.34 -3.76
CA ALA A 13 5.58 -1.60 -2.88
C ALA A 13 5.47 -3.09 -2.49
N GLU A 14 5.85 -4.02 -3.39
CA GLU A 14 5.93 -5.44 -3.09
C GLU A 14 7.04 -5.75 -2.07
N ALA A 15 8.22 -5.13 -2.22
CA ALA A 15 9.30 -5.25 -1.26
C ALA A 15 8.94 -4.69 0.12
N GLU A 16 8.27 -3.52 0.15
CA GLU A 16 7.72 -2.92 1.37
C GLU A 16 6.70 -3.88 2.04
N ALA A 17 5.75 -4.40 1.26
CA ALA A 17 4.73 -5.32 1.78
C ALA A 17 5.34 -6.63 2.31
N ALA A 18 6.35 -7.19 1.63
CA ALA A 18 7.04 -8.39 2.08
C ALA A 18 7.78 -8.16 3.40
N THR A 19 8.45 -7.00 3.55
CA THR A 19 9.15 -6.62 4.78
C THR A 19 8.16 -6.51 5.94
N LEU A 20 7.08 -5.73 5.77
CA LEU A 20 6.05 -5.53 6.79
C LEU A 20 5.34 -6.83 7.19
N ALA A 21 5.13 -7.74 6.23
CA ALA A 21 4.56 -9.05 6.51
C ALA A 21 5.51 -9.90 7.37
N GLY A 22 6.81 -9.89 7.06
CA GLY A 22 7.82 -10.56 7.87
C GLY A 22 7.92 -10.00 9.30
N ASP A 23 7.87 -8.67 9.45
CA ASP A 23 7.89 -8.02 10.76
C ASP A 23 6.66 -8.40 11.59
N LEU A 24 5.48 -8.45 10.96
CA LEU A 24 4.24 -8.86 11.60
C LEU A 24 4.30 -10.32 12.06
N ASP A 25 4.82 -11.22 11.21
CA ASP A 25 5.00 -12.63 11.54
C ASP A 25 6.00 -12.83 12.70
N ALA A 26 7.09 -12.07 12.72
CA ALA A 26 8.07 -12.09 13.80
C ALA A 26 7.46 -11.61 15.13
N LEU A 27 6.65 -10.55 15.10
CA LEU A 27 5.93 -10.07 16.28
C LEU A 27 4.96 -11.12 16.83
N PHE A 28 4.23 -11.81 15.95
CA PHE A 28 3.35 -12.91 16.37
C PHE A 28 4.12 -14.10 16.95
N ALA A 29 5.28 -14.44 16.41
CA ALA A 29 6.12 -15.51 16.94
C ALA A 29 6.64 -15.16 18.34
N ALA A 30 7.16 -13.95 18.54
CA ALA A 30 7.64 -13.47 19.84
C ALA A 30 6.54 -13.48 20.91
N SER A 31 5.34 -13.01 20.55
CA SER A 31 4.17 -13.00 21.45
C SER A 31 3.69 -14.39 21.86
N ARG A 32 3.93 -15.43 21.06
CA ARG A 32 3.57 -16.82 21.39
C ARG A 32 4.56 -17.49 22.33
N ASP A 33 5.84 -17.14 22.23
CA ASP A 33 6.91 -17.70 23.06
C ASP A 33 6.97 -17.03 24.46
N SER A 34 6.46 -15.80 24.58
CA SER A 34 6.14 -15.19 25.87
C SER A 34 4.87 -15.82 26.45
N ASN A 35 5.00 -16.84 27.31
CA ASN A 35 3.91 -17.35 28.15
C ASN A 35 3.49 -16.32 29.22
N ALA A 36 3.11 -15.11 28.79
CA ALA A 36 2.63 -14.07 29.67
C ALA A 36 1.16 -14.35 29.98
N ASP A 37 0.85 -14.43 31.27
CA ASP A 37 -0.51 -14.39 31.78
C ASP A 37 -1.12 -13.04 31.34
N ASP A 38 -1.97 -13.08 30.30
CA ASP A 38 -2.52 -11.94 29.53
C ASP A 38 -3.23 -10.91 30.43
N GLU A 39 -3.55 -11.29 31.68
CA GLU A 39 -4.26 -10.45 32.64
C GLU A 39 -3.35 -9.43 33.37
N HIS A 40 -2.01 -9.59 33.34
CA HIS A 40 -1.08 -8.72 34.08
C HIS A 40 0.18 -8.26 33.31
N ASP A 41 0.21 -8.41 31.98
CA ASP A 41 1.35 -7.96 31.18
C ASP A 41 1.21 -6.48 30.74
N PRO A 42 2.01 -5.54 31.28
CA PRO A 42 2.03 -4.16 30.79
C PRO A 42 2.51 -4.05 29.33
N GLU A 43 3.22 -5.05 28.79
CA GLU A 43 3.72 -5.06 27.41
C GLU A 43 2.64 -5.50 26.39
N GLY A 44 1.59 -6.20 26.81
CA GLY A 44 0.49 -6.64 25.93
C GLY A 44 -0.25 -5.49 25.23
N ALA A 45 -0.40 -4.35 25.90
CA ALA A 45 -0.95 -3.13 25.29
C ALA A 45 -0.04 -2.55 24.19
N THR A 46 1.28 -2.64 24.38
CA THR A 46 2.29 -2.20 23.41
C THR A 46 2.35 -3.12 22.20
N ILE A 47 2.34 -4.44 22.41
CA ILE A 47 2.30 -5.45 21.34
C ILE A 47 1.02 -5.30 20.50
N GLY A 48 -0.13 -5.06 21.15
CA GLY A 48 -1.38 -4.81 20.46
C GLY A 48 -1.35 -3.57 19.57
N PHE A 49 -0.69 -2.49 20.03
CA PHE A 49 -0.49 -1.26 19.26
C PHE A 49 0.47 -1.48 18.08
N GLU A 50 1.63 -2.09 18.30
CA GLU A 50 2.62 -2.40 17.27
C GLU A 50 2.02 -3.28 16.17
N ARG A 51 1.26 -4.31 16.54
CA ARG A 51 0.52 -5.17 15.62
C ARG A 51 -0.46 -4.36 14.76
N ALA A 52 -1.23 -3.46 15.38
CA ALA A 52 -2.19 -2.63 14.65
C ALA A 52 -1.48 -1.69 13.66
N GLN A 53 -0.34 -1.13 14.06
CA GLN A 53 0.49 -0.29 13.19
C GLN A 53 1.03 -1.07 11.99
N LEU A 54 1.69 -2.21 12.20
CA LEU A 54 2.22 -3.04 11.12
C LEU A 54 1.12 -3.52 10.17
N THR A 55 -0.04 -3.91 10.71
CA THR A 55 -1.20 -4.31 9.90
C THR A 55 -1.71 -3.17 9.02
N ALA A 56 -1.78 -1.95 9.55
CA ALA A 56 -2.22 -0.77 8.80
C ALA A 56 -1.24 -0.42 7.68
N LEU A 57 0.07 -0.45 7.95
CA LEU A 57 1.11 -0.23 6.96
C LEU A 57 1.08 -1.29 5.85
N LEU A 58 0.98 -2.58 6.22
CA LEU A 58 0.89 -3.67 5.25
C LEU A 58 -0.35 -3.54 4.37
N THR A 59 -1.47 -3.13 4.95
CA THR A 59 -2.72 -2.87 4.20
C THR A 59 -2.52 -1.74 3.20
N ALA A 60 -1.88 -0.64 3.62
CA ALA A 60 -1.60 0.49 2.73
C ALA A 60 -0.64 0.12 1.58
N ALA A 61 0.39 -0.67 1.85
CA ALA A 61 1.31 -1.18 0.83
C ALA A 61 0.57 -2.05 -0.20
N ARG A 62 -0.29 -2.97 0.26
CA ARG A 62 -1.14 -3.80 -0.63
C ARG A 62 -2.12 -2.97 -1.47
N GLN A 63 -2.71 -1.93 -0.88
CA GLN A 63 -3.57 -0.99 -1.62
C GLN A 63 -2.76 -0.27 -2.71
N ARG A 64 -1.53 0.16 -2.42
CA ARG A 64 -0.65 0.78 -3.41
C ARG A 64 -0.33 -0.17 -4.56
N ILE A 65 -0.04 -1.44 -4.30
CA ILE A 65 0.15 -2.46 -5.35
C ILE A 65 -1.09 -2.51 -6.25
N ALA A 66 -2.28 -2.61 -5.67
CA ALA A 66 -3.53 -2.66 -6.43
C ALA A 66 -3.81 -1.36 -7.23
N GLU A 67 -3.44 -0.19 -6.71
CA GLU A 67 -3.52 1.07 -7.45
C GLU A 67 -2.57 1.11 -8.65
N VAL A 68 -1.36 0.59 -8.49
CA VAL A 68 -0.35 0.52 -9.55
C VAL A 68 -0.71 -0.51 -10.61
N ASP A 69 -1.21 -1.69 -10.22
CA ASP A 69 -1.67 -2.73 -11.14
C ASP A 69 -2.82 -2.22 -12.02
N ASP A 70 -3.77 -1.49 -11.43
CA ASP A 70 -4.85 -0.85 -12.18
C ASP A 70 -4.33 0.21 -13.16
N ALA A 71 -3.36 1.03 -12.74
CA ALA A 71 -2.73 2.02 -13.61
C ALA A 71 -1.99 1.36 -14.79
N LEU A 72 -1.29 0.24 -14.57
CA LEU A 72 -0.67 -0.56 -15.62
C LEU A 72 -1.71 -1.11 -16.61
N ALA A 73 -2.83 -1.63 -16.11
CA ALA A 73 -3.93 -2.08 -16.96
C ALA A 73 -4.50 -0.95 -17.82
N ARG A 74 -4.62 0.27 -17.27
CA ARG A 74 -5.05 1.47 -18.02
C ARG A 74 -4.02 1.90 -19.07
N VAL A 75 -2.72 1.77 -18.80
CA VAL A 75 -1.66 2.00 -19.82
C VAL A 75 -1.85 1.03 -20.99
N ASP A 76 -2.13 -0.25 -20.69
CA ASP A 76 -2.25 -1.30 -21.71
C ASP A 76 -3.52 -1.16 -22.55
N ALA A 77 -4.60 -0.70 -21.93
CA ALA A 77 -5.84 -0.37 -22.63
C ALA A 77 -5.78 0.98 -23.38
N GLY A 78 -4.72 1.78 -23.22
CA GLY A 78 -4.59 3.12 -23.80
C GLY A 78 -5.44 4.20 -23.12
N GLY A 79 -6.02 3.90 -21.94
CA GLY A 79 -6.86 4.81 -21.14
C GLY A 79 -6.11 5.57 -20.04
N TYR A 80 -4.78 5.43 -19.97
CA TYR A 80 -3.98 6.11 -18.95
C TYR A 80 -4.10 7.63 -19.02
N GLY A 81 -4.21 8.26 -17.86
CA GLY A 81 -4.35 9.71 -17.73
C GLY A 81 -5.79 10.23 -17.95
N VAL A 82 -6.79 9.35 -18.03
CA VAL A 82 -8.20 9.73 -18.05
C VAL A 82 -8.84 9.46 -16.68
N CYS A 83 -9.62 10.43 -16.18
CA CYS A 83 -10.32 10.33 -14.91
C CYS A 83 -11.49 9.36 -14.98
N GLU A 84 -11.55 8.38 -14.07
CA GLU A 84 -12.63 7.39 -14.02
C GLU A 84 -13.99 7.98 -13.62
N GLY A 85 -14.00 9.08 -12.87
CA GLY A 85 -15.25 9.70 -12.39
C GLY A 85 -15.94 10.63 -13.40
N CYS A 86 -15.17 11.28 -14.28
CA CYS A 86 -15.74 12.27 -15.22
C CYS A 86 -15.24 12.17 -16.67
N GLY A 87 -14.36 11.22 -16.98
CA GLY A 87 -13.81 11.01 -18.34
C GLY A 87 -12.88 12.12 -18.84
N ARG A 88 -12.58 13.14 -18.03
CA ARG A 88 -11.67 14.23 -18.41
C ARG A 88 -10.20 13.84 -18.17
N PRO A 89 -9.25 14.47 -18.88
CA PRO A 89 -7.83 14.26 -18.62
C PRO A 89 -7.43 14.59 -17.18
N ILE A 90 -6.56 13.77 -16.61
CA ILE A 90 -5.88 14.03 -15.33
C ILE A 90 -4.68 14.94 -15.62
N ALA A 91 -4.49 15.99 -14.81
CA ALA A 91 -3.38 16.92 -14.95
C ALA A 91 -2.03 16.17 -14.94
N ALA A 92 -1.12 16.54 -15.85
CA ALA A 92 0.17 15.88 -15.99
C ALA A 92 1.02 16.01 -14.71
N GLU A 93 0.93 17.15 -14.04
CA GLU A 93 1.59 17.43 -12.75
C GLU A 93 1.12 16.47 -11.66
N ARG A 94 -0.17 16.08 -11.68
CA ARG A 94 -0.70 15.09 -10.74
C ARG A 94 -0.18 13.70 -11.05
N LEU A 95 -0.12 13.32 -12.33
CA LEU A 95 0.44 12.03 -12.75
C LEU A 95 1.96 11.96 -12.53
N ALA A 96 2.66 13.08 -12.59
CA ALA A 96 4.09 13.14 -12.28
C ALA A 96 4.38 12.91 -10.79
N VAL A 97 3.47 13.30 -9.89
CA VAL A 97 3.60 13.07 -8.44
C VAL A 97 2.98 11.73 -8.01
N ARG A 98 1.88 11.34 -8.64
CA ARG A 98 1.14 10.11 -8.34
C ARG A 98 0.75 9.43 -9.67
N PRO A 99 1.67 8.64 -10.26
CA PRO A 99 1.44 7.97 -11.56
C PRO A 99 0.22 7.05 -11.57
N PHE A 100 -0.14 6.47 -10.42
CA PHE A 100 -1.30 5.60 -10.26
C PHE A 100 -2.64 6.34 -10.02
N ALA A 101 -2.70 7.66 -10.17
CA ALA A 101 -3.93 8.41 -9.95
C ALA A 101 -5.08 7.95 -10.88
N ARG A 102 -6.25 7.67 -10.27
CA ARG A 102 -7.50 7.29 -10.98
C ARG A 102 -8.43 8.47 -11.25
N HIS A 103 -8.33 9.51 -10.42
CA HIS A 103 -9.22 10.67 -10.46
C HIS A 103 -8.47 11.97 -10.68
N CYS A 104 -9.09 12.89 -11.41
CA CYS A 104 -8.67 14.29 -11.47
C CYS A 104 -8.93 14.99 -10.13
N ILE A 105 -8.35 16.17 -9.94
CA ILE A 105 -8.45 16.91 -8.68
C ILE A 105 -9.89 17.25 -8.27
N SER A 106 -10.80 17.44 -9.24
CA SER A 106 -12.20 17.75 -8.97
C SER A 106 -13.02 16.53 -8.53
N CYS A 107 -12.54 15.31 -8.78
CA CYS A 107 -13.25 14.06 -8.47
C CYS A 107 -12.60 13.29 -7.31
N ALA A 108 -11.47 13.77 -6.79
CA ALA A 108 -10.71 13.14 -5.71
C ALA A 108 -11.19 13.57 -4.33
#